data_AF-A0AAU9LEY0-F1
#
_entry.id   AF-A0AAU9LEY0-F1
#
_cell.length_a   1.000
_cell.length_b   1.000
_cell.length_c   1.000
_cell.angle_alpha   90.00
_cell.angle_beta   90.00
_cell.angle_gamma   90.00
#
_symmetry.space_group_name_H-M   'P 1'
#
loop_
_entity.id
_entity.type
_entity.pdbx_description
1 polymer ?
#
loop_
_entity_poly.entity_id
_entity_poly.type
_entity_poly.pdbx_seq_one_letter_code
_entity_poly.pdbx_strand_id
1 'polypeptide(L)'
;MNFGSIMSGGASPSVPQQPPQQSQLMMAKVEMASYADLFERLSRVCFQKCKFKYNDGQLNVGEMSCIDRCAGKYMQTYSLLGVKMAQVEKEIMDQAGAGVQQQ
;
A
#
# COMPACT_ATOMS: atom_id res chain seq x y z
N MET A 1 -20.50 -42.04 -47.58
CA MET A 1 -19.38 -41.21 -47.10
C MET A 1 -19.90 -40.52 -45.83
N ASN A 2 -19.91 -41.13 -44.64
CA ASN A 2 -18.80 -41.39 -43.70
C ASN A 2 -17.94 -40.12 -43.52
N PHE A 3 -17.86 -39.44 -42.37
CA PHE A 3 -17.44 -39.95 -41.04
C PHE A 3 -17.77 -38.99 -39.86
N GLY A 4 -18.08 -39.56 -38.68
CA GLY A 4 -17.82 -39.02 -37.31
C GLY A 4 -18.82 -37.99 -36.76
N SER A 5 -19.69 -38.23 -35.76
CA SER A 5 -19.51 -38.94 -34.46
C SER A 5 -18.21 -38.59 -33.74
N ILE A 6 -18.21 -37.53 -32.93
CA ILE A 6 -17.50 -37.46 -31.63
C ILE A 6 -17.89 -36.20 -30.81
N MET A 7 -18.43 -36.42 -29.61
CA MET A 7 -18.54 -35.53 -28.42
C MET A 7 -19.52 -34.33 -28.52
N SER A 8 -20.70 -34.27 -27.90
CA SER A 8 -21.06 -34.57 -26.49
C SER A 8 -20.01 -34.12 -25.49
N GLY A 9 -20.21 -32.94 -24.88
CA GLY A 9 -19.37 -32.47 -23.79
C GLY A 9 -19.47 -30.96 -23.62
N GLY A 10 -20.50 -30.51 -22.90
CA GLY A 10 -20.58 -29.13 -22.44
C GLY A 10 -19.35 -28.80 -21.59
N ALA A 11 -18.57 -27.83 -22.05
CA ALA A 11 -17.62 -27.11 -21.23
C ALA A 11 -17.88 -25.62 -21.50
N SER A 12 -18.82 -25.06 -20.73
CA SER A 12 -18.86 -23.63 -20.52
C SER A 12 -17.47 -23.20 -20.05
N PRO A 13 -16.80 -22.22 -20.69
CA PRO A 13 -15.61 -21.65 -20.09
C PRO A 13 -16.06 -21.04 -18.75
N SER A 14 -15.55 -21.60 -17.67
CA SER A 14 -15.65 -21.07 -16.33
C SER A 14 -15.19 -19.61 -16.38
N VAL A 15 -16.16 -18.69 -16.32
CA VAL A 15 -15.90 -17.29 -15.99
C VAL A 15 -15.07 -17.32 -14.70
N PRO A 16 -13.85 -16.77 -14.67
CA PRO A 16 -13.10 -16.67 -13.42
C PRO A 16 -14.02 -15.95 -12.44
N GLN A 17 -14.39 -16.66 -11.38
CA GLN A 17 -15.29 -16.17 -10.35
C GLN A 17 -14.62 -14.96 -9.72
N GLN A 18 -14.98 -13.77 -10.24
CA GLN A 18 -14.49 -12.52 -9.74
C GLN A 18 -14.81 -12.50 -8.24
N PRO A 19 -13.83 -12.19 -7.38
CA PRO A 19 -14.10 -12.08 -5.96
C PRO A 19 -15.26 -11.08 -5.81
N PRO A 20 -16.23 -11.36 -4.92
CA PRO A 20 -17.52 -10.66 -4.87
C PRO A 20 -17.27 -9.16 -4.93
N GLN A 21 -17.94 -8.41 -5.82
CA GLN A 21 -17.66 -6.98 -6.09
C GLN A 21 -17.51 -6.12 -4.81
N GLN A 22 -18.17 -6.50 -3.71
CA GLN A 22 -18.00 -5.91 -2.39
C GLN A 22 -16.55 -5.98 -1.85
N SER A 23 -15.84 -7.09 -2.06
CA SER A 23 -14.45 -7.26 -1.63
C SER A 23 -13.49 -6.32 -2.38
N GLN A 24 -13.70 -6.13 -3.69
CA GLN A 24 -12.89 -5.21 -4.50
C GLN A 24 -13.14 -3.75 -4.10
N LEU A 25 -14.40 -3.38 -3.84
CA LEU A 25 -14.73 -2.05 -3.31
C LEU A 25 -14.17 -1.82 -1.91
N MET A 26 -14.17 -2.84 -1.05
CA MET A 26 -13.58 -2.74 0.29
C MET A 26 -12.07 -2.52 0.20
N MET A 27 -11.37 -3.28 -0.64
CA MET A 27 -9.93 -3.12 -0.88
C MET A 27 -9.62 -1.70 -1.40
N ALA A 28 -10.36 -1.22 -2.39
CA ALA A 28 -10.20 0.14 -2.92
C ALA A 28 -10.41 1.22 -1.84
N LYS A 29 -11.38 1.04 -0.93
CA LYS A 29 -11.59 1.97 0.20
C LYS A 29 -10.40 1.98 1.16
N VAL A 30 -9.82 0.81 1.44
CA VAL A 30 -8.64 0.70 2.31
C VAL A 30 -7.43 1.39 1.68
N GLU A 31 -7.21 1.21 0.37
CA GLU A 31 -6.16 1.90 -0.36
C GLU A 31 -6.34 3.43 -0.32
N MET A 32 -7.56 3.93 -0.52
CA MET A 32 -7.83 5.37 -0.42
C MET A 32 -7.60 5.91 1.00
N ALA A 33 -8.02 5.16 2.02
CA ALA A 33 -7.80 5.55 3.41
C ALA A 33 -6.31 5.57 3.77
N SER A 34 -5.50 4.65 3.23
CA SER A 34 -4.07 4.63 3.47
C SER A 34 -3.36 5.82 2.80
N TYR A 35 -3.76 6.20 1.58
CA TYR A 35 -3.24 7.40 0.92
C TYR A 35 -3.60 8.69 1.69
N ALA A 36 -4.80 8.75 2.27
CA ALA A 36 -5.20 9.88 3.09
C ALA A 36 -4.35 9.99 4.37
N ASP A 37 -4.10 8.88 5.08
CA ASP A 37 -3.22 8.86 6.26
C ASP A 37 -1.77 9.24 5.90
N LEU A 38 -1.28 8.75 4.77
CA LEU A 38 0.04 9.10 4.25
C LEU A 38 0.18 10.61 4.03
N PHE A 39 -0.78 11.21 3.33
CA PHE A 39 -0.76 12.64 3.03
C PHE A 39 -0.86 13.48 4.30
N GLU A 40 -1.72 13.09 5.25
CA GLU A 40 -1.89 13.83 6.49
C GLU A 40 -0.64 13.78 7.40
N ARG A 41 0.06 12.64 7.43
CA ARG A 41 1.33 12.55 8.18
C ARG A 41 2.44 13.33 7.50
N LEU A 42 2.54 13.24 6.17
CA LEU A 42 3.49 14.01 5.38
C LEU A 42 3.31 15.52 5.62
N SER A 43 2.07 16.01 5.54
CA SER A 43 1.74 17.42 5.72
C SER A 43 2.17 17.91 7.10
N ARG A 44 1.81 17.17 8.16
CA ARG A 44 2.16 17.50 9.56
C ARG A 44 3.67 17.51 9.80
N VAL A 45 4.37 16.47 9.35
CA VAL A 45 5.82 16.35 9.56
C VAL A 45 6.57 17.46 8.85
N CYS A 46 6.24 17.73 7.58
CA CYS A 46 6.92 18.77 6.83
C CYS A 46 6.57 20.16 7.31
N PHE A 47 5.32 20.40 7.73
CA PHE A 47 4.96 21.65 8.38
C PHE A 47 5.76 21.87 9.67
N GLN A 48 5.86 20.86 10.54
CA GLN A 48 6.61 20.99 11.79
C GLN A 48 8.12 21.20 11.56
N LYS A 49 8.70 20.58 10.52
CA LYS A 49 10.14 20.68 10.23
C LYS A 49 10.53 21.94 9.50
N CYS A 50 9.70 22.42 8.58
CA CYS A 50 10.04 23.50 7.67
C CYS A 50 9.49 24.87 8.07
N LYS A 51 8.58 24.91 9.05
CA LYS A 51 8.12 26.16 9.65
C LYS A 51 9.16 26.68 10.64
N PHE A 52 9.86 27.75 10.28
CA PHE A 52 10.86 28.37 11.15
C PHE A 52 10.27 29.49 12.02
N LYS A 53 9.48 30.40 11.43
CA LYS A 53 8.85 31.55 12.10
C LYS A 53 7.60 31.96 11.34
N TYR A 54 6.55 32.41 12.04
CA TYR A 54 5.37 32.99 11.39
C TYR A 54 5.58 34.50 11.22
N ASN A 55 6.10 34.90 10.06
CA ASN A 55 6.25 36.32 9.73
C ASN A 55 5.20 36.77 8.71
N ASP A 56 4.82 35.89 7.78
CA ASP A 56 3.90 36.18 6.68
C ASP A 56 2.93 35.00 6.44
N GLY A 57 1.85 35.25 5.68
CA GLY A 57 0.88 34.23 5.28
C GLY A 57 1.28 33.40 4.07
N GLN A 58 2.41 33.70 3.43
CA GLN A 58 2.95 33.01 2.27
C GLN A 58 4.26 32.32 2.62
N LEU A 59 4.57 31.22 1.93
CA LEU A 59 5.83 30.52 2.11
C LEU A 59 7.00 31.30 1.50
N ASN A 60 8.06 31.49 2.28
CA ASN A 60 9.30 32.04 1.76
C ASN A 60 10.06 30.98 0.92
N VAL A 61 10.99 31.41 0.07
CA VAL A 61 11.81 30.54 -0.80
C VAL A 61 12.54 29.43 -0.03
N GLY A 62 13.00 29.74 1.19
CA GLY A 62 13.63 28.77 2.08
C GLY A 62 12.65 27.70 2.59
N GLU A 63 11.41 28.08 2.88
CA GLU A 63 10.37 27.17 3.36
C GLU A 63 9.86 26.28 2.23
N MET A 64 9.66 26.83 1.03
CA MET A 64 9.33 26.08 -0.19
C MET A 64 10.40 25.01 -0.46
N SER A 65 11.67 25.42 -0.53
CA SER A 65 12.80 24.51 -0.76
C SER A 65 12.94 23.45 0.34
N CYS A 66 12.59 23.79 1.60
CA CYS A 66 12.58 22.83 2.70
C CYS A 66 11.48 21.79 2.53
N ILE A 67 10.25 22.20 2.16
CA ILE A 67 9.12 21.30 1.96
C ILE A 67 9.42 20.26 0.88
N ASP A 68 9.99 20.66 -0.26
CA ASP A 68 10.38 19.74 -1.33
C ASP A 68 11.36 18.68 -0.84
N ARG A 69 12.41 19.10 -0.13
CA ARG A 69 13.41 18.20 0.45
C ARG A 69 12.81 17.30 1.53
N CYS A 70 11.89 17.83 2.34
CA CYS A 70 11.20 17.08 3.37
C CYS A 70 10.34 15.97 2.76
N ALA A 71 9.51 16.30 1.77
CA ALA A 71 8.66 15.34 1.09
C ALA A 71 9.48 14.24 0.42
N GLY A 72 10.58 14.60 -0.25
CA GLY A 72 11.51 13.63 -0.84
C GLY A 72 12.09 12.65 0.19
N LYS A 73 12.61 13.16 1.31
CA LYS A 73 13.15 12.31 2.40
C LYS A 73 12.08 11.44 3.08
N TYR A 74 10.88 11.99 3.24
CA TYR A 74 9.76 11.27 3.83
C TYR A 74 9.39 10.07 2.97
N MET A 75 9.23 10.26 1.65
CA MET A 75 8.90 9.17 0.73
C MET A 75 10.01 8.12 0.63
N GLN A 76 11.28 8.52 0.68
CA GLN A 76 12.41 7.56 0.79
C GLN A 76 12.29 6.70 2.04
N THR A 77 11.98 7.31 3.19
CA THR A 77 11.82 6.61 4.46
C THR A 77 10.58 5.72 4.44
N TYR A 78 9.48 6.18 3.84
CA TYR A 78 8.24 5.40 3.66
C TYR A 78 8.48 4.12 2.84
N SER A 79 9.24 4.23 1.74
CA SER A 79 9.63 3.07 0.93
C SER A 79 10.51 2.07 1.69
N LEU A 80 11.53 2.57 2.40
CA LEU A 80 12.40 1.73 3.25
C LEU A 80 11.62 1.05 4.37
N LEU A 81 10.64 1.75 4.96
CA LEU A 81 9.75 1.18 5.97
C LEU A 81 8.93 0.03 5.39
N GLY A 82 8.42 0.14 4.16
CA GLY A 82 7.73 -0.95 3.48
C GLY A 82 8.59 -2.21 3.35
N VAL A 83 9.87 -2.05 2.94
CA VAL A 83 10.83 -3.18 2.87
C VAL A 83 11.08 -3.78 4.25
N LYS A 84 11.23 -2.94 5.29
CA LYS A 84 11.48 -3.39 6.66
C LYS A 84 10.28 -4.10 7.27
N MET A 85 9.06 -3.62 7.03
CA MET A 85 7.85 -4.29 7.51
C MET A 85 7.72 -5.70 6.94
N ALA A 86 8.00 -5.88 5.64
CA ALA A 86 8.00 -7.21 5.01
C ALA A 86 9.09 -8.14 5.58
N GLN A 87 10.27 -7.59 5.92
CA GLN A 87 11.33 -8.36 6.61
C GLN A 87 10.88 -8.80 8.01
N VAL A 88 10.33 -7.87 8.79
CA VAL A 88 9.85 -8.14 10.15
C VAL A 88 8.69 -9.14 10.15
N GLU A 89 7.77 -9.06 9.19
CA GLU A 89 6.68 -10.01 9.06
C GLU A 89 7.18 -11.44 8.85
N LYS A 90 8.21 -11.62 8.01
CA LYS A 90 8.87 -12.92 7.83
C LYS A 90 9.53 -13.41 9.13
N GLU A 91 10.25 -12.53 9.82
CA GLU A 91 10.89 -12.87 11.11
C GLU A 91 9.87 -13.29 12.17
N ILE A 92 8.70 -12.62 12.22
CA ILE A 92 7.60 -12.97 13.13
C ILE A 92 7.00 -14.35 12.78
N MET A 93 6.83 -14.66 11.49
CA MET A 93 6.34 -15.98 11.07
C MET A 93 7.32 -17.11 11.44
N ASP A 94 8.62 -16.88 11.26
CA ASP A 94 9.67 -17.84 11.62
C ASP A 94 9.71 -18.07 13.16
N GLN A 95 9.44 -17.04 13.96
CA GLN A 95 9.36 -17.15 15.42
C GLN A 95 8.06 -17.79 15.91
N ALA A 96 6.92 -17.52 15.25
CA ALA A 96 5.64 -18.13 15.58
C ALA A 96 5.63 -19.65 15.34
N GLY A 97 6.42 -20.15 14.38
CA GLY A 97 6.61 -21.58 14.15
C GLY A 97 7.39 -22.32 15.25
N ALA A 98 8.25 -21.61 16.00
CA ALA A 98 9.05 -22.20 17.08
C ALA A 98 8.26 -22.40 18.39
N GLY A 99 7.14 -21.70 18.58
CA GLY A 99 6.29 -21.81 19.78
C GLY A 99 5.24 -22.94 19.74
N VAL A 100 5.03 -23.58 18.58
CA VAL A 100 3.98 -24.61 18.39
C VAL A 100 4.50 -26.04 18.60
N GLN A 101 5.81 -26.28 18.64
CA GLN A 101 6.39 -27.64 18.78
C GLN A 101 6.61 -28.11 20.23
N GLN A 102 6.08 -27.42 21.23
CA GLN A 102 6.27 -27.78 22.64
C GLN A 102 5.00 -28.23 23.39
N GLN A 103 3.95 -28.62 22.66
CA GLN A 103 2.84 -29.42 23.19
C GLN A 103 2.64 -30.69 22.38
#